data_AF-A0A8S3YWE7-F1
#
_entry.id   AF-A0A8S3YWE7-F1
#
_cell.length_a   1.000
_cell.length_b   1.000
_cell.length_c   1.000
_cell.angle_alpha   90.00
_cell.angle_beta   90.00
_cell.angle_gamma   90.00
#
_symmetry.space_group_name_H-M   'P 1'
#
loop_
_entity.id
_entity.type
_entity.pdbx_description
1 polymer ?
#
loop_
_entity_poly.entity_id
_entity_poly.type
_entity_poly.pdbx_seq_one_letter_code
_entity_poly.pdbx_strand_id
1 'polypeptide(L)'
;MTANGINGSSRSDLHWKVGLVNSAGKFLTAESFGFKVNVSGTSLKKKQIFILEQDSHEEVVYIKSYLERYMSADKYGKVTCESEERGQTEKFVVEYDKNGTGRWAFKNVVHGNFLGGSDDNLKCFSKSVTESELWMVNLAIHPQVNVQNVNRKRYACVKNEELQATEVIPWGPESVIILHFDNGKYALKTFDNRFLNKDGTLSTELSDDSRFCMEIRGGSNSGFAFKDCSGLYLTAVGSAATMKGRNKTVSKDELFTLENSCPQVVLTSLSNNKKISIRQGVDVSANQDAEEDTNNEIFQMELIIPESEDCQGRWAFRAVNNTYWTQETHGGVQATAKDPLKPDCQFVVEWLGDGTISLKANNGHYIQSRQTGQLVGVSNAVTNKEKFYVRIVNRPLLILKNDNGFVGLKSLTKPEVQCSRGSYEVIFLEPSNDGHYFLKGSNNKYWRLSENASVAANGESPEPFLLEPRSPSVLTIKAPNGCYIKGELNGLFYAVAQAVDSSTLWEY
;
A
#
# COMPACT_ATOMS: atom_id res chain seq x y z
N MET A 1 -13.63 -19.73 -1.11
CA MET A 1 -13.03 -18.69 -0.24
C MET A 1 -12.19 -17.83 -1.16
N THR A 2 -12.81 -16.80 -1.71
CA THR A 2 -12.18 -15.81 -2.59
C THR A 2 -11.23 -14.94 -1.76
N ALA A 3 -9.98 -14.85 -2.19
CA ALA A 3 -8.99 -13.98 -1.57
C ALA A 3 -9.38 -12.51 -1.79
N ASN A 4 -9.12 -11.66 -0.80
CA ASN A 4 -9.19 -10.22 -0.97
C ASN A 4 -8.23 -9.82 -2.09
N GLY A 5 -8.66 -8.91 -2.98
CA GLY A 5 -7.81 -8.10 -3.85
C GLY A 5 -6.57 -8.78 -4.43
N ILE A 6 -6.65 -9.22 -5.68
CA ILE A 6 -5.49 -9.71 -6.42
C ILE A 6 -4.48 -8.56 -6.55
N ASN A 7 -3.48 -8.54 -5.67
CA ASN A 7 -2.23 -7.81 -5.81
C ASN A 7 -1.13 -8.60 -5.09
N GLY A 8 -0.49 -9.52 -5.84
CA GLY A 8 0.82 -10.07 -5.48
C GLY A 8 0.87 -11.40 -4.72
N SER A 9 -0.25 -12.05 -4.41
CA SER A 9 -0.20 -13.46 -3.96
C SER A 9 -1.33 -14.31 -4.55
N SER A 10 -1.01 -15.05 -5.62
CA SER A 10 -1.52 -16.41 -5.67
C SER A 10 -0.90 -17.13 -4.48
N ARG A 11 -1.69 -17.92 -3.74
CA ARG A 11 -1.29 -18.65 -2.53
C ARG A 11 -0.02 -19.53 -2.65
N SER A 12 0.62 -19.60 -3.81
CA SER A 12 1.78 -20.47 -4.07
C SER A 12 3.13 -19.82 -3.79
N ASP A 13 3.30 -18.50 -3.92
CA ASP A 13 4.62 -17.85 -3.76
C ASP A 13 4.48 -16.41 -3.26
N LEU A 14 4.94 -16.13 -2.03
CA LEU A 14 5.02 -14.76 -1.51
C LEU A 14 6.24 -14.07 -2.13
N HIS A 15 5.99 -12.96 -2.82
CA HIS A 15 6.98 -12.17 -3.54
C HIS A 15 7.09 -10.78 -2.93
N TRP A 16 8.29 -10.41 -2.46
CA TRP A 16 8.50 -9.12 -1.81
C TRP A 16 9.47 -8.27 -2.59
N LYS A 17 8.99 -7.13 -3.09
CA LYS A 17 9.84 -6.12 -3.72
C LYS A 17 10.66 -5.43 -2.63
N VAL A 18 11.98 -5.42 -2.78
CA VAL A 18 12.93 -4.85 -1.81
C VAL A 18 14.07 -4.11 -2.52
N GLY A 19 14.64 -3.14 -1.82
CA GLY A 19 15.99 -2.65 -2.06
C GLY A 19 16.94 -3.22 -1.00
N LEU A 20 18.13 -3.64 -1.43
CA LEU A 20 19.18 -4.11 -0.54
C LEU A 20 20.27 -3.05 -0.45
N VAL A 21 20.51 -2.53 0.75
CA VAL A 21 21.46 -1.43 1.01
C VAL A 21 22.64 -1.95 1.81
N ASN A 22 23.87 -1.72 1.33
CA ASN A 22 25.08 -2.12 2.05
C ASN A 22 25.42 -1.14 3.20
N SER A 23 26.49 -1.43 3.93
CA SER A 23 27.00 -0.58 5.02
C SER A 23 27.45 0.82 4.59
N ALA A 24 27.71 1.06 3.29
CA ALA A 24 28.02 2.37 2.73
C ALA A 24 26.76 3.17 2.29
N GLY A 25 25.56 2.65 2.55
CA GLY A 25 24.31 3.29 2.13
C GLY A 25 24.03 3.20 0.63
N LYS A 26 24.69 2.28 -0.09
CA LYS A 26 24.51 2.07 -1.53
C LYS A 26 23.59 0.88 -1.78
N PHE A 27 22.72 1.03 -2.76
CA PHE A 27 21.80 -0.01 -3.21
C PHE A 27 22.49 -0.99 -4.14
N LEU A 28 22.25 -2.28 -3.90
CA LEU A 28 22.41 -3.32 -4.89
C LEU A 28 21.66 -2.92 -6.17
N THR A 29 22.31 -3.10 -7.32
CA THR A 29 21.83 -2.64 -8.62
C THR A 29 22.04 -3.75 -9.64
N ALA A 30 20.98 -4.10 -10.37
CA ALA A 30 21.06 -4.95 -11.55
C ALA A 30 21.26 -4.07 -12.80
N GLU A 31 22.33 -4.29 -13.55
CA GLU A 31 22.58 -3.53 -14.77
C GLU A 31 21.65 -3.94 -15.90
N SER A 32 21.34 -2.99 -16.77
CA SER A 32 20.43 -3.22 -17.90
C SER A 32 21.02 -4.15 -18.97
N PHE A 33 22.34 -4.26 -19.01
CA PHE A 33 23.06 -5.05 -20.01
C PHE A 33 24.13 -5.91 -19.36
N GLY A 34 24.36 -7.09 -19.93
CA GLY A 34 25.42 -8.01 -19.51
C GLY A 34 25.17 -8.74 -18.19
N PHE A 35 23.95 -8.65 -17.64
CA PHE A 35 23.50 -9.41 -16.45
C PHE A 35 24.42 -9.26 -15.22
N LYS A 36 25.10 -8.12 -15.14
CA LYS A 36 25.99 -7.77 -14.03
C LYS A 36 25.19 -7.14 -12.90
N VAL A 37 25.71 -7.32 -11.70
CA VAL A 37 25.22 -6.70 -10.47
C VAL A 37 26.35 -5.97 -9.78
N ASN A 38 26.04 -4.80 -9.22
CA ASN A 38 26.97 -3.97 -8.47
C ASN A 38 26.25 -3.30 -7.30
N VAL A 39 26.98 -2.53 -6.49
CA VAL A 39 26.48 -1.86 -5.29
C VAL A 39 26.81 -0.37 -5.35
N SER A 40 26.32 0.29 -6.38
CA SER A 40 26.60 1.71 -6.66
C SER A 40 25.38 2.64 -6.53
N GLY A 41 24.17 2.09 -6.47
CA GLY A 41 22.92 2.85 -6.48
C GLY A 41 22.79 3.78 -5.28
N THR A 42 22.33 5.01 -5.49
CA THR A 42 22.14 6.00 -4.41
C THR A 42 20.69 6.20 -3.99
N SER A 43 19.76 5.62 -4.74
CA SER A 43 18.32 5.72 -4.49
C SER A 43 17.63 4.45 -4.98
N LEU A 44 16.48 4.13 -4.39
CA LEU A 44 15.68 2.98 -4.76
C LEU A 44 14.86 3.30 -6.02
N LYS A 45 15.40 2.99 -7.20
CA LYS A 45 14.70 3.08 -8.49
C LYS A 45 14.54 1.70 -9.11
N LYS A 46 13.99 1.63 -10.33
CA LYS A 46 13.73 0.38 -11.06
C LYS A 46 14.89 -0.64 -11.02
N LYS A 47 16.14 -0.20 -11.22
CA LYS A 47 17.32 -1.09 -11.23
C LYS A 47 17.74 -1.61 -9.86
N GLN A 48 17.30 -0.94 -8.79
CA GLN A 48 17.60 -1.26 -7.39
C GLN A 48 16.50 -2.10 -6.73
N ILE A 49 15.38 -2.33 -7.44
CA ILE A 49 14.29 -3.16 -6.97
C ILE A 49 14.60 -4.62 -7.35
N PHE A 50 14.65 -5.46 -6.32
CA PHE A 50 14.71 -6.91 -6.43
C PHE A 50 13.45 -7.51 -5.81
N ILE A 51 13.08 -8.70 -6.24
CA ILE A 51 11.97 -9.49 -5.70
C ILE A 51 12.59 -10.64 -4.93
N LEU A 52 12.30 -10.71 -3.62
CA LEU A 52 12.57 -11.88 -2.81
C LEU A 52 11.42 -12.86 -3.00
N GLU A 53 11.68 -13.95 -3.71
CA GLU A 53 10.72 -15.03 -3.88
C GLU A 53 10.97 -16.11 -2.83
N GLN A 54 9.96 -16.36 -1.99
CA GLN A 54 10.05 -17.37 -0.94
C GLN A 54 9.70 -18.75 -1.52
N ASP A 55 10.53 -19.74 -1.24
CA ASP A 55 10.19 -21.12 -1.57
C ASP A 55 9.04 -21.59 -0.68
N SER A 56 8.08 -22.34 -1.25
CA SER A 56 6.90 -22.81 -0.53
C SER A 56 7.15 -24.09 0.27
N HIS A 57 8.30 -24.74 0.09
CA HIS A 57 8.67 -25.99 0.72
C HIS A 57 9.89 -25.86 1.63
N GLU A 58 10.91 -25.13 1.19
CA GLU A 58 12.17 -24.93 1.90
C GLU A 58 12.26 -23.54 2.56
N GLU A 59 13.02 -23.39 3.65
CA GLU A 59 13.31 -22.08 4.25
C GLU A 59 14.43 -21.36 3.47
N VAL A 60 14.19 -21.13 2.18
CA VAL A 60 15.10 -20.45 1.26
C VAL A 60 14.37 -19.34 0.50
N VAL A 61 15.16 -18.40 -0.03
CA VAL A 61 14.70 -17.32 -0.88
C VAL A 61 15.51 -17.28 -2.17
N TYR A 62 14.87 -16.82 -3.24
CA TYR A 62 15.50 -16.48 -4.50
C TYR A 62 15.46 -14.96 -4.67
N ILE A 63 16.57 -14.38 -5.13
CA ILE A 63 16.67 -12.93 -5.36
C ILE A 63 16.54 -12.67 -6.85
N LYS A 64 15.41 -12.12 -7.29
CA LYS A 64 15.12 -11.84 -8.70
C LYS A 64 15.23 -10.35 -9.00
N SER A 65 15.87 -9.98 -10.10
CA SER A 65 15.97 -8.59 -10.54
C SER A 65 14.72 -8.12 -11.28
N TYR A 66 14.60 -6.81 -11.51
CA TYR A 66 13.56 -6.20 -12.36
C TYR A 66 13.58 -6.68 -13.83
N LEU A 67 14.61 -7.40 -14.27
CA LEU A 67 14.72 -8.02 -15.59
C LEU A 67 14.17 -9.45 -15.59
N GLU A 68 13.49 -9.85 -14.52
CA GLU A 68 12.97 -11.21 -14.31
C GLU A 68 14.08 -12.28 -14.31
N ARG A 69 15.29 -11.92 -13.86
CA ARG A 69 16.44 -12.84 -13.75
C ARG A 69 16.84 -13.09 -12.30
N TYR A 70 17.20 -14.33 -11.98
CA TYR A 70 17.64 -14.75 -10.65
C TYR A 70 19.13 -14.51 -10.45
N MET A 71 19.46 -14.04 -9.25
CA MET A 71 20.84 -13.94 -8.76
C MET A 71 21.37 -15.34 -8.45
N SER A 72 22.60 -15.60 -8.87
CA SER A 72 23.33 -16.84 -8.61
C SER A 72 24.72 -16.55 -8.03
N ALA A 73 25.30 -17.53 -7.35
CA ALA A 73 26.69 -17.53 -6.95
C ALA A 73 27.37 -18.84 -7.37
N ASP A 74 28.58 -18.74 -7.93
CA ASP A 74 29.39 -19.91 -8.28
C ASP A 74 30.35 -20.33 -7.15
N LYS A 75 31.05 -21.46 -7.36
CA LYS A 75 32.01 -22.02 -6.40
C LYS A 75 33.22 -21.12 -6.10
N TYR A 76 33.48 -20.11 -6.93
CA TYR A 76 34.54 -19.12 -6.75
C TYR A 76 34.01 -17.81 -6.14
N GLY A 77 32.71 -17.76 -5.81
CA GLY A 77 32.03 -16.61 -5.24
C GLY A 77 31.76 -15.49 -6.24
N LYS A 78 31.81 -15.76 -7.54
CA LYS A 78 31.35 -14.82 -8.57
C LYS A 78 29.82 -14.77 -8.54
N VAL A 79 29.27 -13.56 -8.56
CA VAL A 79 27.82 -13.33 -8.55
C VAL A 79 27.38 -12.90 -9.94
N THR A 80 26.32 -13.52 -10.47
CA THR A 80 25.65 -13.10 -11.72
C THR A 80 24.14 -12.98 -11.48
N CYS A 81 23.43 -12.34 -12.39
CA CYS A 81 21.96 -12.24 -12.34
C CYS A 81 21.37 -12.49 -13.74
N GLU A 82 21.62 -13.69 -14.26
CA GLU A 82 21.33 -14.07 -15.66
C GLU A 82 20.28 -15.18 -15.81
N SER A 83 20.11 -16.02 -14.79
CA SER A 83 19.24 -17.19 -14.87
C SER A 83 17.77 -16.79 -14.98
N GLU A 84 17.02 -17.43 -15.88
CA GLU A 84 15.55 -17.27 -15.99
C GLU A 84 14.79 -18.20 -15.04
N GLU A 85 15.48 -19.21 -14.48
CA GLU A 85 14.88 -20.27 -13.68
C GLU A 85 15.52 -20.37 -12.30
N ARG A 86 14.73 -20.90 -11.35
CA ARG A 86 15.18 -21.25 -9.99
C ARG A 86 16.07 -22.51 -10.07
N GLY A 87 17.35 -22.37 -9.76
CA GLY A 87 18.29 -23.49 -9.68
C GLY A 87 18.93 -23.61 -8.30
N GLN A 88 19.93 -24.50 -8.19
CA GLN A 88 20.62 -24.74 -6.92
C GLN A 88 21.54 -23.56 -6.54
N THR A 89 22.19 -22.93 -7.51
CA THR A 89 23.11 -21.81 -7.30
C THR A 89 22.39 -20.49 -7.01
N GLU A 90 21.08 -20.44 -7.22
CA GLU A 90 20.19 -19.29 -6.98
C GLU A 90 19.51 -19.35 -5.60
N LYS A 91 19.70 -20.43 -4.84
CA LYS A 91 19.13 -20.60 -3.51
C LYS A 91 19.95 -19.85 -2.46
N PHE A 92 19.29 -18.98 -1.70
CA PHE A 92 19.88 -18.29 -0.56
C PHE A 92 19.09 -18.56 0.73
N VAL A 93 19.80 -18.69 1.85
CA VAL A 93 19.23 -18.63 3.20
C VAL A 93 19.49 -17.24 3.76
N VAL A 94 18.52 -16.70 4.51
CA VAL A 94 18.65 -15.41 5.19
C VAL A 94 19.08 -15.65 6.63
N GLU A 95 20.23 -15.09 7.01
CA GLU A 95 20.68 -15.01 8.41
C GLU A 95 20.49 -13.58 8.94
N TYR A 96 19.99 -13.44 10.16
CA TYR A 96 19.67 -12.14 10.76
C TYR A 96 20.80 -11.67 11.69
N ASP A 97 21.12 -10.37 11.65
CA ASP A 97 22.13 -9.80 12.53
C ASP A 97 21.74 -9.97 14.01
N LYS A 98 22.63 -10.61 14.76
CA LYS A 98 22.43 -10.92 16.19
C LYS A 98 22.50 -9.69 17.08
N ASN A 99 23.07 -8.59 16.58
CA ASN A 99 23.16 -7.31 17.29
C ASN A 99 21.83 -6.53 17.26
N GLY A 100 20.79 -7.06 16.62
CA GLY A 100 19.48 -6.41 16.57
C GLY A 100 19.50 -5.12 15.75
N THR A 101 20.32 -5.06 14.70
CA THR A 101 20.34 -3.92 13.75
C THR A 101 19.22 -3.97 12.71
N GLY A 102 18.55 -5.11 12.57
CA GLY A 102 17.56 -5.36 11.51
C GLY A 102 18.19 -5.68 10.14
N ARG A 103 19.52 -5.78 10.06
CA ARG A 103 20.24 -6.14 8.83
C ARG A 103 20.28 -7.65 8.61
N TRP A 104 20.34 -8.06 7.35
CA TRP A 104 20.26 -9.43 6.89
C TRP A 104 21.55 -9.81 6.17
N ALA A 105 21.95 -11.08 6.24
CA ALA A 105 23.02 -11.66 5.45
C ALA A 105 22.43 -12.77 4.56
N PHE A 106 22.77 -12.76 3.28
CA PHE A 106 22.30 -13.77 2.33
C PHE A 106 23.40 -14.80 2.10
N LYS A 107 23.13 -16.05 2.45
CA LYS A 107 24.07 -17.16 2.33
C LYS A 107 23.66 -18.07 1.19
N ASN A 108 24.53 -18.27 0.21
CA ASN A 108 24.29 -19.24 -0.85
C ASN A 108 24.24 -20.67 -0.27
N VAL A 109 23.19 -21.42 -0.60
CA VAL A 109 22.95 -22.75 -0.01
C VAL A 109 24.00 -23.76 -0.43
N VAL A 110 24.40 -23.77 -1.71
CA VAL A 110 25.31 -24.77 -2.27
C VAL A 110 26.75 -24.55 -1.81
N HIS A 111 27.20 -23.30 -1.76
CA HIS A 111 28.59 -22.95 -1.47
C HIS A 111 28.83 -22.53 -0.02
N GLY A 112 27.78 -22.22 0.75
CA GLY A 112 27.87 -21.87 2.16
C GLY A 112 28.53 -20.52 2.43
N ASN A 113 28.69 -19.68 1.41
CA ASN A 113 29.31 -18.37 1.49
C ASN A 113 28.26 -17.25 1.50
N PHE A 114 28.64 -16.08 2.02
CA PHE A 114 27.78 -14.92 2.16
C PHE A 114 27.98 -13.90 1.04
N LEU A 115 26.87 -13.35 0.57
CA LEU A 115 26.80 -12.26 -0.39
C LEU A 115 27.19 -10.95 0.28
N GLY A 116 28.20 -10.27 -0.27
CA GLY A 116 28.69 -9.00 0.25
C GLY A 116 29.54 -8.26 -0.76
N GLY A 117 29.75 -6.97 -0.51
CA GLY A 117 30.64 -6.14 -1.32
C GLY A 117 30.21 -4.69 -1.46
N SER A 118 31.00 -3.96 -2.23
CA SER A 118 30.80 -2.54 -2.54
C SER A 118 31.14 -2.27 -4.00
N ASP A 119 30.49 -1.26 -4.57
CA ASP A 119 30.73 -0.82 -5.95
C ASP A 119 30.66 -2.02 -6.92
N ASP A 120 31.63 -2.20 -7.80
CA ASP A 120 31.68 -3.32 -8.75
C ASP A 120 32.23 -4.64 -8.16
N ASN A 121 32.61 -4.65 -6.88
CA ASN A 121 33.23 -5.80 -6.20
C ASN A 121 32.22 -6.65 -5.42
N LEU A 122 31.01 -6.86 -5.96
CA LEU A 122 30.03 -7.77 -5.36
C LEU A 122 30.48 -9.23 -5.51
N LYS A 123 30.53 -9.96 -4.40
CA LYS A 123 30.97 -11.37 -4.34
C LYS A 123 30.11 -12.17 -3.36
N CYS A 124 30.13 -13.48 -3.49
CA CYS A 124 29.53 -14.43 -2.55
C CYS A 124 30.59 -15.45 -2.11
N PHE A 125 31.60 -14.98 -1.37
CA PHE A 125 32.81 -15.76 -1.06
C PHE A 125 33.15 -15.84 0.43
N SER A 126 32.65 -14.91 1.25
CA SER A 126 32.98 -14.88 2.67
C SER A 126 32.33 -16.06 3.41
N LYS A 127 33.08 -16.72 4.30
CA LYS A 127 32.55 -17.81 5.16
C LYS A 127 31.95 -17.30 6.47
N SER A 128 32.12 -16.02 6.78
CA SER A 128 31.66 -15.37 8.00
C SER A 128 31.04 -14.02 7.69
N VAL A 129 29.98 -13.66 8.40
CA VAL A 129 29.32 -12.37 8.24
C VAL A 129 30.15 -11.25 8.89
N THR A 130 30.55 -10.27 8.10
CA THR A 130 31.09 -9.00 8.57
C THR A 130 30.22 -7.83 8.08
N GLU A 131 30.64 -6.59 8.34
CA GLU A 131 29.92 -5.39 7.87
C GLU A 131 29.75 -5.33 6.33
N SER A 132 30.55 -6.03 5.54
CA SER A 132 30.39 -6.09 4.07
C SER A 132 29.30 -7.04 3.60
N GLU A 133 28.88 -8.00 4.43
CA GLU A 133 27.85 -9.01 4.13
C GLU A 133 26.49 -8.68 4.74
N LEU A 134 26.40 -7.60 5.51
CA LEU A 134 25.17 -7.13 6.13
C LEU A 134 24.44 -6.12 5.25
N TRP A 135 23.21 -6.46 4.91
CA TRP A 135 22.32 -5.68 4.06
C TRP A 135 21.14 -5.16 4.87
N MET A 136 20.88 -3.87 4.75
CA MET A 136 19.65 -3.26 5.22
C MET A 136 18.57 -3.46 4.15
N VAL A 137 17.42 -4.03 4.55
CA VAL A 137 16.33 -4.38 3.63
C VAL A 137 15.23 -3.34 3.68
N ASN A 138 15.10 -2.58 2.60
CA ASN A 138 14.07 -1.57 2.42
C ASN A 138 12.93 -2.15 1.58
N LEU A 139 11.73 -2.29 2.14
CA LEU A 139 10.57 -2.75 1.39
C LEU A 139 10.21 -1.72 0.31
N ALA A 140 10.12 -2.17 -0.94
CA ALA A 140 9.80 -1.33 -2.08
C ALA A 140 8.28 -1.27 -2.37
N ILE A 141 7.45 -1.66 -1.40
CA ILE A 141 5.98 -1.53 -1.46
C ILE A 141 5.54 -0.17 -0.91
N HIS A 142 4.30 0.22 -1.16
CA HIS A 142 3.72 1.37 -0.45
C HIS A 142 3.65 1.09 1.07
N PRO A 143 4.02 2.03 1.95
CA PRO A 143 4.04 1.78 3.39
C PRO A 143 2.66 1.62 4.03
N GLN A 144 1.57 2.04 3.37
CA GLN A 144 0.20 1.88 3.88
C GLN A 144 -0.37 0.53 3.47
N VAL A 145 -0.46 -0.39 4.43
CA VAL A 145 -0.80 -1.80 4.21
C VAL A 145 -1.87 -2.27 5.18
N ASN A 146 -2.46 -3.42 4.87
CA ASN A 146 -3.21 -4.23 5.82
C ASN A 146 -2.32 -5.39 6.27
N VAL A 147 -2.34 -5.68 7.58
CA VAL A 147 -1.50 -6.71 8.19
C VAL A 147 -2.38 -7.87 8.63
N GLN A 148 -2.15 -9.08 8.13
CA GLN A 148 -2.90 -10.27 8.53
C GLN A 148 -2.01 -11.24 9.29
N ASN A 149 -2.45 -11.68 10.47
CA ASN A 149 -1.82 -12.78 11.19
C ASN A 149 -2.09 -14.12 10.51
N VAL A 150 -1.03 -14.88 10.21
CA VAL A 150 -1.09 -16.10 9.41
C VAL A 150 -1.81 -17.24 10.12
N ASN A 151 -1.63 -17.42 11.44
CA ASN A 151 -2.32 -18.47 12.16
C ASN A 151 -3.81 -18.17 12.34
N ARG A 152 -4.13 -16.97 12.83
CA ARG A 152 -5.52 -16.56 13.09
C ARG A 152 -6.33 -16.34 11.82
N LYS A 153 -5.68 -16.04 10.69
CA LYS A 153 -6.33 -15.59 9.45
C LYS A 153 -7.23 -14.38 9.74
N ARG A 154 -6.67 -13.41 10.46
CA ARG A 154 -7.35 -12.19 10.89
C ARG A 154 -6.43 -10.99 10.70
N TYR A 155 -7.03 -9.88 10.31
CA TYR A 155 -6.37 -8.60 10.07
C TYR A 155 -6.24 -7.82 11.37
N ALA A 156 -5.12 -7.10 11.46
CA ALA A 156 -4.83 -6.13 12.49
C ALA A 156 -5.73 -4.90 12.32
N CYS A 157 -6.32 -4.45 13.42
CA CYS A 157 -7.18 -3.29 13.49
C CYS A 157 -7.03 -2.65 14.86
N VAL A 158 -7.07 -1.32 14.92
CA VAL A 158 -7.09 -0.61 16.21
C VAL A 158 -8.46 -0.79 16.86
N LYS A 159 -8.49 -1.26 18.10
CA LYS A 159 -9.68 -1.41 18.94
C LYS A 159 -9.34 -1.22 20.39
N ASN A 160 -10.15 -0.48 21.13
CA ASN A 160 -9.97 -0.26 22.58
C ASN A 160 -8.54 0.20 22.92
N GLU A 161 -7.98 1.15 22.16
CA GLU A 161 -6.61 1.67 22.32
C GLU A 161 -5.48 0.64 22.11
N GLU A 162 -5.78 -0.51 21.52
CA GLU A 162 -4.81 -1.57 21.21
C GLU A 162 -4.85 -1.96 19.73
N LEU A 163 -3.75 -2.49 19.22
CA LEU A 163 -3.74 -3.15 17.92
C LEU A 163 -4.13 -4.63 18.08
N GLN A 164 -5.24 -5.05 17.47
CA GLN A 164 -5.82 -6.39 17.65
C GLN A 164 -6.00 -7.11 16.31
N ALA A 165 -5.53 -8.36 16.22
CA ALA A 165 -5.71 -9.21 15.03
C ALA A 165 -7.03 -10.01 15.10
N THR A 166 -8.17 -9.31 15.05
CA THR A 166 -9.51 -9.92 15.20
C THR A 166 -10.37 -9.89 13.94
N GLU A 167 -10.02 -9.06 12.97
CA GLU A 167 -10.90 -8.76 11.83
C GLU A 167 -10.81 -9.78 10.70
N VAL A 168 -11.95 -10.16 10.12
CA VAL A 168 -11.98 -11.12 8.99
C VAL A 168 -11.57 -10.43 7.68
N ILE A 169 -11.91 -9.15 7.56
CA ILE A 169 -11.56 -8.29 6.43
C ILE A 169 -11.00 -6.97 6.99
N PRO A 170 -10.04 -6.32 6.31
CA PRO A 170 -9.50 -5.05 6.79
C PRO A 170 -10.46 -3.91 6.41
N TRP A 171 -11.37 -3.54 7.32
CA TRP A 171 -12.40 -2.53 7.07
C TRP A 171 -12.19 -1.29 7.92
N GLY A 172 -12.52 -0.12 7.37
CA GLY A 172 -12.37 1.17 8.03
C GLY A 172 -10.93 1.69 8.10
N PRO A 173 -10.74 2.96 8.51
CA PRO A 173 -9.43 3.54 8.70
C PRO A 173 -8.60 2.80 9.75
N GLU A 174 -9.24 2.28 10.80
CA GLU A 174 -8.61 1.52 11.88
C GLU A 174 -7.86 0.24 11.44
N SER A 175 -8.13 -0.26 10.23
CA SER A 175 -7.44 -1.43 9.66
C SER A 175 -6.15 -1.09 8.89
N VAL A 176 -5.86 0.19 8.67
CA VAL A 176 -4.68 0.65 7.91
C VAL A 176 -3.49 0.81 8.83
N ILE A 177 -2.40 0.15 8.46
CA ILE A 177 -1.11 0.20 9.18
C ILE A 177 -0.08 0.83 8.25
N ILE A 178 0.66 1.80 8.76
CA ILE A 178 1.81 2.42 8.11
C ILE A 178 3.07 1.72 8.60
N LEU A 179 3.82 1.10 7.69
CA LEU A 179 5.14 0.54 7.97
C LEU A 179 6.19 1.66 7.99
N HIS A 180 6.54 2.12 9.18
CA HIS A 180 7.54 3.17 9.39
C HIS A 180 8.95 2.59 9.38
N PHE A 181 9.71 2.82 8.32
CA PHE A 181 11.10 2.41 8.25
C PHE A 181 12.02 3.36 9.01
N ASP A 182 12.85 2.82 9.91
CA ASP A 182 13.86 3.55 10.67
C ASP A 182 15.15 2.71 10.76
N ASN A 183 16.16 3.08 9.95
CA ASN A 183 17.52 2.54 9.99
C ASN A 183 17.61 0.99 10.02
N GLY A 184 16.85 0.31 9.16
CA GLY A 184 16.84 -1.15 9.06
C GLY A 184 15.83 -1.85 9.95
N LYS A 185 15.11 -1.09 10.80
CA LYS A 185 13.98 -1.56 11.58
C LYS A 185 12.67 -0.98 11.03
N TYR A 186 11.56 -1.58 11.44
CA TYR A 186 10.23 -1.09 11.14
C TYR A 186 9.45 -0.85 12.43
N ALA A 187 8.68 0.21 12.47
CA ALA A 187 7.64 0.42 13.46
C ALA A 187 6.25 0.31 12.80
N LEU A 188 5.29 -0.26 13.51
CA LEU A 188 3.91 -0.37 13.03
C LEU A 188 3.16 0.86 13.53
N LYS A 189 2.79 1.74 12.61
CA LYS A 189 2.11 3.00 12.90
C LYS A 189 0.64 2.92 12.50
N THR A 190 -0.26 3.33 13.37
CA THR A 190 -1.71 3.26 13.20
C THR A 190 -2.26 4.47 12.44
N PHE A 191 -3.52 4.38 12.02
CA PHE A 191 -4.25 5.43 11.29
C PHE A 191 -4.33 6.78 12.01
N ASP A 192 -4.18 6.79 13.33
CA ASP A 192 -4.21 7.97 14.20
C ASP A 192 -2.80 8.44 14.62
N ASN A 193 -1.79 8.05 13.84
CA ASN A 193 -0.42 8.53 13.93
C ASN A 193 0.37 8.05 15.17
N ARG A 194 -0.06 6.96 15.83
CA ARG A 194 0.64 6.32 16.97
C ARG A 194 1.42 5.08 16.53
N PHE A 195 2.46 4.73 17.27
CA PHE A 195 3.30 3.56 17.08
C PHE A 195 2.94 2.46 18.08
N LEU A 196 2.93 1.21 17.62
CA LEU A 196 2.83 0.03 18.47
C LEU A 196 4.13 -0.20 19.23
N ASN A 197 4.05 -0.25 20.56
CA ASN A 197 5.14 -0.71 21.42
C ASN A 197 5.09 -2.22 21.61
N LYS A 198 6.24 -2.81 21.98
CA LYS A 198 6.40 -4.25 22.22
C LYS A 198 5.47 -4.83 23.28
N ASP A 199 4.99 -4.02 24.23
CA ASP A 199 4.08 -4.46 25.30
C ASP A 199 2.60 -4.50 24.86
N GLY A 200 2.29 -3.95 23.68
CA GLY A 200 0.95 -3.84 23.10
C GLY A 200 0.33 -2.45 23.22
N THR A 201 0.99 -1.51 23.89
CA THR A 201 0.51 -0.12 24.01
C THR A 201 0.75 0.69 22.73
N LEU A 202 -0.03 1.75 22.54
CA LEU A 202 0.14 2.71 21.43
C LEU A 202 0.72 4.03 21.96
N SER A 203 1.78 4.55 21.32
CA SER A 203 2.49 5.78 21.72
C SER A 203 2.65 6.75 20.55
N THR A 204 2.63 8.06 20.78
CA THR A 204 2.92 9.05 19.73
C THR A 204 4.42 9.17 19.42
N GLU A 205 5.29 8.74 20.35
CA GLU A 205 6.74 8.83 20.21
C GLU A 205 7.34 7.52 19.68
N LEU A 206 8.22 7.63 18.70
CA LEU A 206 9.04 6.52 18.22
C LEU A 206 10.16 6.25 19.23
N SER A 207 10.12 5.09 19.87
CA SER A 207 11.11 4.62 20.84
C SER A 207 11.68 3.25 20.43
N ASP A 208 12.69 2.77 21.15
CA ASP A 208 13.23 1.43 20.93
C ASP A 208 12.21 0.31 21.18
N ASP A 209 11.21 0.56 22.02
CA ASP A 209 10.13 -0.39 22.27
C ASP A 209 9.16 -0.49 21.10
N SER A 210 9.13 0.49 20.20
CA SER A 210 8.32 0.50 18.98
C SER A 210 9.05 0.05 17.72
N ARG A 211 10.36 -0.24 17.83
CA ARG A 211 11.20 -0.65 16.69
C ARG A 211 11.34 -2.16 16.64
N PHE A 212 10.95 -2.74 15.52
CA PHE A 212 11.04 -4.18 15.27
C PHE A 212 12.02 -4.49 14.14
N CYS A 213 12.87 -5.48 14.35
CA CYS A 213 13.62 -6.11 13.27
C CYS A 213 12.67 -6.99 12.48
N MET A 214 12.54 -6.75 11.19
CA MET A 214 11.72 -7.57 10.31
C MET A 214 12.53 -8.78 9.84
N GLU A 215 11.94 -9.97 9.92
CA GLU A 215 12.52 -11.23 9.46
C GLU A 215 11.56 -11.89 8.47
N ILE A 216 12.09 -12.42 7.36
CA ILE A 216 11.34 -13.14 6.32
C ILE A 216 11.43 -14.66 6.54
N ARG A 217 10.30 -15.37 6.57
CA ARG A 217 10.28 -16.83 6.77
C ARG A 217 9.62 -17.52 5.60
N GLY A 218 10.33 -18.44 4.96
CA GLY A 218 9.85 -19.25 3.84
C GLY A 218 9.32 -20.63 4.28
N GLY A 219 9.02 -21.49 3.31
CA GLY A 219 8.50 -22.84 3.52
C GLY A 219 6.99 -22.90 3.74
N SER A 220 6.52 -23.99 4.35
CA SER A 220 5.09 -24.31 4.52
C SER A 220 4.25 -23.24 5.25
N ASN A 221 4.89 -22.40 6.07
CA ASN A 221 4.27 -21.21 6.64
C ASN A 221 5.17 -20.02 6.33
N SER A 222 4.82 -19.28 5.29
CA SER A 222 5.57 -18.12 4.84
C SER A 222 4.97 -16.80 5.34
N GLY A 223 5.82 -15.80 5.56
CA GLY A 223 5.43 -14.47 6.00
C GLY A 223 6.57 -13.70 6.66
N PHE A 224 6.23 -12.59 7.30
CA PHE A 224 7.13 -11.76 8.10
C PHE A 224 6.94 -11.99 9.59
N ALA A 225 8.04 -11.98 10.33
CA ALA A 225 8.05 -11.89 11.78
C ALA A 225 8.67 -10.55 12.20
N PHE A 226 8.15 -9.95 13.27
CA PHE A 226 8.63 -8.68 13.80
C PHE A 226 9.24 -8.91 15.18
N LYS A 227 10.55 -8.74 15.31
CA LYS A 227 11.31 -9.00 16.53
C LYS A 227 11.63 -7.71 17.27
N ASP A 228 11.22 -7.60 18.52
CA ASP A 228 11.45 -6.43 19.36
C ASP A 228 12.91 -6.31 19.86
N CYS A 229 13.19 -5.21 20.56
CA CYS A 229 14.49 -4.92 21.18
C CYS A 229 14.90 -5.92 22.27
N SER A 230 13.96 -6.71 22.80
CA SER A 230 14.17 -7.74 23.83
C SER A 230 14.34 -9.14 23.22
N GLY A 231 14.30 -9.24 21.89
CA GLY A 231 14.44 -10.48 21.15
C GLY A 231 13.18 -11.35 21.13
N LEU A 232 12.01 -10.80 21.49
CA LEU A 232 10.72 -11.47 21.39
C LEU A 232 10.03 -11.08 20.09
N TYR A 233 9.26 -12.01 19.52
CA TYR A 233 8.48 -11.77 18.32
C TYR A 233 7.06 -11.31 18.67
N LEU A 234 6.58 -10.38 17.86
CA LEU A 234 5.21 -9.91 17.85
C LEU A 234 4.27 -11.07 17.52
N THR A 235 3.20 -11.19 18.29
CA THR A 235 2.16 -12.22 18.11
C THR A 235 0.81 -11.69 18.58
N ALA A 236 -0.28 -12.38 18.26
CA ALA A 236 -1.63 -12.00 18.66
C ALA A 236 -2.10 -12.77 19.90
N VAL A 237 -2.11 -12.12 21.06
CA VAL A 237 -2.26 -12.74 22.39
C VAL A 237 -3.70 -12.73 22.90
N GLY A 238 -4.13 -13.85 23.50
CA GLY A 238 -5.39 -13.95 24.24
C GLY A 238 -6.65 -13.93 23.35
N SER A 239 -7.82 -13.84 23.97
CA SER A 239 -9.10 -13.76 23.24
C SER A 239 -9.22 -12.47 22.42
N ALA A 240 -8.69 -11.35 22.94
CA ALA A 240 -8.66 -10.06 22.27
C ALA A 240 -7.67 -9.98 21.09
N ALA A 241 -6.78 -10.96 20.93
CA ALA A 241 -5.79 -10.99 19.87
C ALA A 241 -4.83 -9.77 19.87
N THR A 242 -4.58 -9.17 21.04
CA THR A 242 -3.72 -8.00 21.21
C THR A 242 -2.30 -8.30 20.70
N MET A 243 -1.80 -7.46 19.80
CA MET A 243 -0.50 -7.61 19.17
C MET A 243 0.60 -7.12 20.11
N LYS A 244 1.46 -8.03 20.57
CA LYS A 244 2.60 -7.71 21.45
C LYS A 244 3.72 -8.74 21.38
N GLY A 245 4.92 -8.36 21.79
CA GLY A 245 6.08 -9.23 21.90
C GLY A 245 5.86 -10.30 22.98
N ARG A 246 6.07 -11.57 22.63
CA ARG A 246 5.86 -12.68 23.59
C ARG A 246 6.83 -13.83 23.46
N ASN A 247 7.02 -14.34 22.25
CA ASN A 247 7.70 -15.62 22.01
C ASN A 247 9.14 -15.39 21.53
N LYS A 248 10.09 -16.25 21.91
CA LYS A 248 11.50 -16.18 21.46
C LYS A 248 11.75 -16.89 20.13
N THR A 249 10.78 -17.64 19.64
CA THR A 249 10.87 -18.45 18.42
C THR A 249 9.70 -18.10 17.52
N VAL A 250 9.94 -18.12 16.21
CA VAL A 250 8.88 -17.89 15.22
C VAL A 250 8.13 -19.19 14.97
N SER A 251 6.84 -19.17 15.23
CA SER A 251 5.89 -20.16 14.75
C SER A 251 4.86 -19.47 13.84
N LYS A 252 3.81 -20.20 13.43
CA LYS A 252 2.72 -19.61 12.64
C LYS A 252 2.02 -18.44 13.35
N ASP A 253 2.04 -18.41 14.68
CA ASP A 253 1.44 -17.34 15.50
C ASP A 253 2.18 -16.00 15.36
N GLU A 254 3.48 -16.03 15.06
CA GLU A 254 4.36 -14.85 14.95
C GLU A 254 4.51 -14.37 13.50
N LEU A 255 3.85 -15.04 12.55
CA LEU A 255 3.91 -14.71 11.13
C LEU A 255 2.76 -13.80 10.71
N PHE A 256 3.11 -12.82 9.89
CA PHE A 256 2.19 -11.86 9.31
C PHE A 256 2.40 -11.76 7.80
N THR A 257 1.30 -11.51 7.09
CA THR A 257 1.32 -11.13 5.67
C THR A 257 0.91 -9.68 5.53
N LEU A 258 1.42 -9.03 4.49
CA LEU A 258 1.16 -7.63 4.18
C LEU A 258 0.39 -7.57 2.85
N GLU A 259 -0.68 -6.79 2.82
CA GLU A 259 -1.50 -6.57 1.64
C GLU A 259 -1.62 -5.06 1.38
N ASN A 260 -1.69 -4.65 0.12
CA ASN A 260 -1.95 -3.25 -0.21
C ASN A 260 -3.35 -2.83 0.26
N SER A 261 -3.45 -1.67 0.91
CA SER A 261 -4.74 -1.14 1.34
C SER A 261 -5.47 -0.48 0.17
N CYS A 262 -6.54 -1.11 -0.32
CA CYS A 262 -7.39 -0.53 -1.37
C CYS A 262 -8.18 0.69 -0.84
N PRO A 263 -8.59 1.63 -1.70
CA PRO A 263 -9.43 2.75 -1.27
C PRO A 263 -10.79 2.26 -0.79
N GLN A 264 -11.16 2.69 0.41
CA GLN A 264 -12.50 2.52 0.95
C GLN A 264 -13.20 3.87 0.94
N VAL A 265 -14.41 3.91 0.41
CA VAL A 265 -15.13 5.14 0.11
C VAL A 265 -16.53 5.14 0.71
N VAL A 266 -17.01 6.33 1.02
CA VAL A 266 -18.42 6.62 1.23
C VAL A 266 -18.91 7.42 0.03
N LEU A 267 -20.09 7.06 -0.46
CA LEU A 267 -20.73 7.73 -1.59
C LEU A 267 -21.97 8.48 -1.11
N THR A 268 -22.07 9.77 -1.43
CA THR A 268 -23.22 10.62 -1.08
C THR A 268 -23.94 11.05 -2.35
N SER A 269 -25.24 10.77 -2.44
CA SER A 269 -26.05 11.13 -3.61
C SER A 269 -26.29 12.64 -3.67
N LEU A 270 -25.97 13.27 -4.82
CA LEU A 270 -26.13 14.71 -4.99
C LEU A 270 -27.61 15.14 -4.97
N SER A 271 -28.53 14.28 -5.39
CA SER A 271 -29.95 14.62 -5.51
C SER A 271 -30.69 14.79 -4.19
N ASN A 272 -30.24 14.11 -3.14
CA ASN A 272 -30.92 14.07 -1.83
C ASN A 272 -29.95 14.26 -0.64
N ASN A 273 -28.65 14.40 -0.90
CA ASN A 273 -27.59 14.55 0.08
C ASN A 273 -27.57 13.46 1.17
N LYS A 274 -27.95 12.23 0.79
CA LYS A 274 -27.92 11.06 1.67
C LYS A 274 -26.78 10.12 1.27
N LYS A 275 -26.14 9.52 2.28
CA LYS A 275 -25.10 8.49 2.10
C LYS A 275 -25.73 7.20 1.60
N ILE A 276 -25.03 6.55 0.67
CA ILE A 276 -25.36 5.23 0.15
C ILE A 276 -25.05 4.17 1.21
N SER A 277 -25.95 3.23 1.41
CA SER A 277 -25.88 2.22 2.46
C SER A 277 -26.51 0.89 2.05
N ILE A 278 -26.09 -0.18 2.72
CA ILE A 278 -26.71 -1.51 2.70
C ILE A 278 -27.52 -1.82 3.97
N ARG A 279 -27.77 -0.82 4.83
CA ARG A 279 -28.44 -1.03 6.13
C ARG A 279 -29.91 -1.45 6.01
N GLN A 280 -30.60 -1.03 4.96
CA GLN A 280 -32.04 -1.29 4.78
C GLN A 280 -32.36 -2.66 4.16
N GLY A 281 -31.35 -3.48 3.85
CA GLY A 281 -31.53 -4.80 3.30
C GLY A 281 -30.53 -5.09 2.18
N VAL A 282 -30.97 -5.85 1.18
CA VAL A 282 -30.12 -6.25 0.05
C VAL A 282 -29.91 -5.13 -0.97
N ASP A 283 -30.86 -4.21 -1.07
CA ASP A 283 -30.81 -3.08 -2.01
C ASP A 283 -29.84 -2.00 -1.51
N VAL A 284 -29.01 -1.53 -2.43
CA VAL A 284 -28.12 -0.40 -2.19
C VAL A 284 -28.93 0.89 -2.30
N SER A 285 -28.89 1.72 -1.26
CA SER A 285 -29.80 2.87 -1.15
C SER A 285 -29.17 4.09 -0.48
N ALA A 286 -29.38 5.27 -1.07
CA ALA A 286 -28.99 6.58 -0.56
C ALA A 286 -30.06 7.15 0.37
N ASN A 287 -30.01 6.80 1.65
CA ASN A 287 -31.02 7.16 2.65
C ASN A 287 -30.46 7.51 4.03
N GLN A 288 -29.16 7.32 4.28
CA GLN A 288 -28.57 7.62 5.57
C GLN A 288 -28.11 9.09 5.63
N ASP A 289 -28.33 9.72 6.78
CA ASP A 289 -27.94 11.09 7.09
C ASP A 289 -27.17 11.22 8.41
N ALA A 290 -26.79 10.10 9.01
CA ALA A 290 -25.92 10.10 10.17
C ALA A 290 -24.61 10.84 9.84
N GLU A 291 -24.16 11.69 10.76
CA GLU A 291 -22.90 12.43 10.63
C GLU A 291 -21.72 11.44 10.56
N GLU A 292 -21.72 10.45 11.45
CA GLU A 292 -20.74 9.36 11.47
C GLU A 292 -21.00 8.33 10.37
N ASP A 293 -19.93 7.77 9.84
CA ASP A 293 -20.00 6.64 8.91
C ASP A 293 -20.02 5.34 9.69
N THR A 294 -20.97 4.45 9.38
CA THR A 294 -20.89 3.07 9.85
C THR A 294 -20.29 2.19 8.77
N ASN A 295 -19.92 0.96 9.14
CA ASN A 295 -19.40 -0.01 8.19
C ASN A 295 -20.34 -0.33 7.01
N ASN A 296 -21.65 -0.02 7.13
CA ASN A 296 -22.63 -0.25 6.07
C ASN A 296 -22.63 0.82 4.97
N GLU A 297 -22.02 1.99 5.22
CA GLU A 297 -21.89 3.09 4.26
C GLU A 297 -20.51 3.11 3.57
N ILE A 298 -19.56 2.35 4.11
CA ILE A 298 -18.22 2.20 3.55
C ILE A 298 -18.27 1.11 2.48
N PHE A 299 -17.63 1.36 1.34
CA PHE A 299 -17.45 0.39 0.26
C PHE A 299 -15.99 0.39 -0.20
N GLN A 300 -15.39 -0.78 -0.36
CA GLN A 300 -14.05 -0.89 -0.93
C GLN A 300 -14.14 -0.90 -2.45
N MET A 301 -13.40 0.00 -3.11
CA MET A 301 -13.29 0.04 -4.56
C MET A 301 -12.16 -0.89 -5.01
N GLU A 302 -12.51 -1.93 -5.79
CA GLU A 302 -11.56 -2.90 -6.34
C GLU A 302 -11.56 -2.77 -7.86
N LEU A 303 -10.43 -2.34 -8.45
CA LEU A 303 -10.30 -2.28 -9.90
C LEU A 303 -10.17 -3.69 -10.47
N ILE A 304 -11.03 -4.03 -11.41
CA ILE A 304 -10.92 -5.25 -12.21
C ILE A 304 -9.90 -4.98 -13.32
N ILE A 305 -8.80 -5.73 -13.30
CA ILE A 305 -7.72 -5.60 -14.27
C ILE A 305 -8.31 -5.89 -15.67
N PRO A 306 -8.26 -4.94 -16.61
CA PRO A 306 -8.78 -5.15 -17.94
C PRO A 306 -7.92 -6.19 -18.68
N GLU A 307 -8.54 -6.97 -19.57
CA GLU A 307 -7.84 -8.00 -20.37
C GLU A 307 -6.82 -7.39 -21.36
N SER A 308 -6.98 -6.11 -21.71
CA SER A 308 -6.07 -5.35 -22.57
C SER A 308 -5.99 -3.89 -22.12
N GLU A 309 -4.89 -3.20 -22.45
CA GLU A 309 -4.68 -1.79 -22.10
C GLU A 309 -5.71 -0.83 -22.74
N ASP A 310 -6.38 -1.26 -23.83
CA ASP A 310 -7.39 -0.48 -24.55
C ASP A 310 -8.77 -0.48 -23.88
N CYS A 311 -9.01 -1.39 -22.92
CA CYS A 311 -10.29 -1.48 -22.22
C CYS A 311 -10.33 -0.50 -21.03
N GLN A 312 -11.42 0.28 -20.94
CA GLN A 312 -11.65 1.14 -19.78
C GLN A 312 -11.74 0.28 -18.50
N GLY A 313 -10.92 0.62 -17.50
CA GLY A 313 -10.93 -0.05 -16.21
C GLY A 313 -12.31 0.00 -15.56
N ARG A 314 -12.76 -1.14 -15.02
CA ARG A 314 -14.03 -1.26 -14.32
C ARG A 314 -13.80 -1.55 -12.85
N TRP A 315 -14.70 -1.07 -12.01
CA TRP A 315 -14.62 -1.17 -10.56
C TRP A 315 -15.73 -2.06 -10.02
N ALA A 316 -15.38 -2.88 -9.04
CA ALA A 316 -16.33 -3.55 -8.16
C ALA A 316 -16.37 -2.81 -6.82
N PHE A 317 -17.56 -2.69 -6.24
CA PHE A 317 -17.77 -2.11 -4.93
C PHE A 317 -18.09 -3.22 -3.94
N ARG A 318 -17.15 -3.50 -3.04
CA ARG A 318 -17.31 -4.49 -1.99
C ARG A 318 -17.93 -3.84 -0.76
N ALA A 319 -18.75 -4.58 -0.03
CA ALA A 319 -19.35 -4.17 1.25
C ALA A 319 -18.76 -4.97 2.43
N VAL A 320 -19.02 -4.51 3.67
CA VAL A 320 -18.47 -5.08 4.91
C VAL A 320 -18.83 -6.56 5.13
N ASN A 321 -19.96 -7.01 4.62
CA ASN A 321 -20.39 -8.41 4.69
C ASN A 321 -19.69 -9.31 3.65
N ASN A 322 -18.67 -8.80 2.97
CA ASN A 322 -17.92 -9.48 1.91
C ASN A 322 -18.79 -9.88 0.71
N THR A 323 -19.78 -9.04 0.38
CA THR A 323 -20.50 -9.10 -0.90
C THR A 323 -20.16 -7.91 -1.77
N TYR A 324 -20.53 -7.98 -3.04
CA TYR A 324 -20.28 -6.96 -4.03
C TYR A 324 -21.59 -6.39 -4.56
N TRP A 325 -21.54 -5.13 -4.96
CA TRP A 325 -22.61 -4.51 -5.73
C TRP A 325 -22.83 -5.29 -7.03
N THR A 326 -24.08 -5.49 -7.39
CA THR A 326 -24.49 -6.17 -8.61
C THR A 326 -25.75 -5.52 -9.16
N GLN A 327 -25.81 -5.38 -10.48
CA GLN A 327 -26.99 -4.92 -11.18
C GLN A 327 -27.95 -6.08 -11.46
N GLU A 328 -29.20 -5.92 -11.03
CA GLU A 328 -30.28 -6.87 -11.28
C GLU A 328 -30.96 -6.63 -12.63
N THR A 329 -31.78 -7.59 -13.08
CA THR A 329 -32.41 -7.59 -14.41
C THR A 329 -33.25 -6.31 -14.69
N HIS A 330 -33.87 -5.73 -13.67
CA HIS A 330 -34.66 -4.49 -13.79
C HIS A 330 -33.85 -3.21 -13.51
N GLY A 331 -32.52 -3.33 -13.46
CA GLY A 331 -31.58 -2.23 -13.23
C GLY A 331 -31.34 -1.90 -11.76
N GLY A 332 -32.04 -2.51 -10.80
CA GLY A 332 -31.78 -2.32 -9.36
C GLY A 332 -30.35 -2.72 -8.98
N VAL A 333 -29.74 -2.00 -8.05
CA VAL A 333 -28.40 -2.34 -7.54
C VAL A 333 -28.53 -2.96 -6.15
N GLN A 334 -27.98 -4.16 -5.99
CA GLN A 334 -27.97 -4.91 -4.74
C GLN A 334 -26.56 -5.26 -4.30
N ALA A 335 -26.34 -5.49 -3.00
CA ALA A 335 -25.06 -5.92 -2.45
C ALA A 335 -25.10 -7.41 -2.06
N THR A 336 -25.28 -8.30 -3.04
CA THR A 336 -25.49 -9.74 -2.82
C THR A 336 -24.48 -10.63 -3.56
N ALA A 337 -23.73 -10.09 -4.52
CA ALA A 337 -22.80 -10.88 -5.31
C ALA A 337 -21.59 -11.34 -4.49
N LYS A 338 -21.06 -12.52 -4.82
CA LYS A 338 -19.86 -13.09 -4.19
C LYS A 338 -18.63 -13.10 -5.08
N ASP A 339 -18.83 -12.82 -6.36
CA ASP A 339 -17.80 -12.86 -7.39
C ASP A 339 -17.80 -11.53 -8.15
N PRO A 340 -16.79 -10.68 -7.94
CA PRO A 340 -16.70 -9.37 -8.58
C PRO A 340 -16.37 -9.46 -10.08
N LEU A 341 -15.97 -10.63 -10.59
CA LEU A 341 -15.62 -10.82 -12.00
C LEU A 341 -16.85 -10.93 -12.90
N LYS A 342 -18.05 -11.11 -12.32
CA LYS A 342 -19.29 -11.10 -13.10
C LYS A 342 -19.52 -9.71 -13.73
N PRO A 343 -19.91 -9.63 -15.01
CA PRO A 343 -20.11 -8.35 -15.70
C PRO A 343 -21.05 -7.40 -14.96
N ASP A 344 -22.12 -7.92 -14.36
CA ASP A 344 -23.12 -7.10 -13.64
C ASP A 344 -22.62 -6.53 -12.30
N CYS A 345 -21.45 -6.98 -11.82
CA CYS A 345 -20.78 -6.44 -10.65
C CYS A 345 -19.75 -5.36 -10.98
N GLN A 346 -19.58 -5.05 -12.26
CA GLN A 346 -18.54 -4.15 -12.75
C GLN A 346 -19.15 -2.82 -13.21
N PHE A 347 -18.61 -1.73 -12.70
CA PHE A 347 -19.07 -0.37 -12.95
C PHE A 347 -17.93 0.48 -13.50
N VAL A 348 -18.22 1.30 -14.49
CA VAL A 348 -17.30 2.35 -14.94
C VAL A 348 -17.50 3.57 -14.03
N VAL A 349 -16.40 4.07 -13.47
CA VAL A 349 -16.38 5.29 -12.67
C VAL A 349 -15.90 6.45 -13.55
N GLU A 350 -16.75 7.44 -13.74
CA GLU A 350 -16.44 8.66 -14.50
C GLU A 350 -16.26 9.83 -13.53
N TRP A 351 -15.03 10.36 -13.46
CA TRP A 351 -14.69 11.52 -12.66
C TRP A 351 -15.10 12.80 -13.38
N LEU A 352 -16.01 13.59 -12.79
CA LEU A 352 -16.58 14.77 -13.45
C LEU A 352 -15.77 16.05 -13.18
N GLY A 353 -14.78 15.98 -12.29
CA GLY A 353 -13.84 17.06 -12.02
C GLY A 353 -14.39 18.21 -11.18
N ASP A 354 -15.58 18.04 -10.59
CA ASP A 354 -16.30 18.98 -9.71
C ASP A 354 -16.51 18.41 -8.29
N GLY A 355 -15.77 17.35 -7.91
CA GLY A 355 -15.97 16.60 -6.67
C GLY A 355 -16.98 15.45 -6.77
N THR A 356 -17.69 15.33 -7.90
CA THR A 356 -18.64 14.25 -8.14
C THR A 356 -18.15 13.21 -9.14
N ILE A 357 -18.72 12.02 -9.03
CA ILE A 357 -18.61 10.95 -10.02
C ILE A 357 -19.98 10.59 -10.58
N SER A 358 -19.97 10.00 -11.77
CA SER A 358 -21.06 9.16 -12.27
C SER A 358 -20.62 7.70 -12.36
N LEU A 359 -21.56 6.79 -12.10
CA LEU A 359 -21.35 5.35 -12.19
C LEU A 359 -22.14 4.82 -13.37
N LYS A 360 -21.49 4.10 -14.28
CA LYS A 360 -22.14 3.47 -15.44
C LYS A 360 -22.06 1.95 -15.30
N ALA A 361 -23.21 1.30 -15.34
CA ALA A 361 -23.32 -0.14 -15.17
C ALA A 361 -23.04 -0.89 -16.48
N ASN A 362 -22.99 -2.22 -16.39
CA ASN A 362 -22.67 -3.08 -17.53
C ASN A 362 -23.68 -2.97 -18.68
N ASN A 363 -24.94 -2.68 -18.38
CA ASN A 363 -25.97 -2.45 -19.40
C ASN A 363 -25.81 -1.10 -20.14
N GLY A 364 -24.76 -0.33 -19.86
CA GLY A 364 -24.48 0.96 -20.50
C GLY A 364 -25.27 2.14 -19.93
N HIS A 365 -26.12 1.91 -18.92
CA HIS A 365 -26.89 2.97 -18.26
C HIS A 365 -26.18 3.49 -17.01
N TYR A 366 -26.39 4.78 -16.72
CA TYR A 366 -25.95 5.43 -15.50
C TYR A 366 -26.81 5.00 -14.30
N ILE A 367 -26.15 4.80 -13.16
CA ILE A 367 -26.78 4.59 -11.86
C ILE A 367 -27.37 5.91 -11.40
N GLN A 368 -28.68 5.94 -11.17
CA GLN A 368 -29.38 7.07 -10.57
C GLN A 368 -29.90 6.71 -9.18
N SER A 369 -29.94 7.71 -8.29
CA SER A 369 -30.64 7.64 -7.02
C SER A 369 -32.11 8.04 -7.20
N ARG A 370 -33.05 7.13 -6.90
CA ARG A 370 -34.49 7.43 -6.91
C ARG A 370 -34.88 8.33 -5.75
N GLN A 371 -36.08 8.92 -5.83
CA GLN A 371 -36.68 9.63 -4.69
C GLN A 371 -36.80 8.76 -3.42
N THR A 372 -36.95 7.45 -3.60
CA THR A 372 -36.96 6.46 -2.49
C THR A 372 -35.57 6.14 -1.94
N GLY A 373 -34.50 6.68 -2.54
CA GLY A 373 -33.10 6.42 -2.20
C GLY A 373 -32.49 5.20 -2.92
N GLN A 374 -33.29 4.26 -3.42
CA GLN A 374 -32.77 3.09 -4.14
C GLN A 374 -31.95 3.48 -5.37
N LEU A 375 -30.83 2.78 -5.58
CA LEU A 375 -29.99 2.95 -6.75
C LEU A 375 -30.46 2.05 -7.90
N VAL A 376 -30.58 2.63 -9.11
CA VAL A 376 -30.95 1.90 -10.33
C VAL A 376 -30.16 2.36 -11.55
N GLY A 377 -29.60 1.41 -12.31
CA GLY A 377 -28.91 1.64 -13.59
C GLY A 377 -29.86 1.65 -14.78
N VAL A 378 -30.56 2.77 -14.99
CA VAL A 378 -31.54 2.94 -16.08
C VAL A 378 -31.42 4.28 -16.82
N SER A 379 -30.53 5.16 -16.38
CA SER A 379 -30.41 6.51 -16.95
C SER A 379 -29.47 6.56 -18.16
N ASN A 380 -29.76 7.39 -19.14
CA ASN A 380 -28.94 7.56 -20.36
C ASN A 380 -28.06 8.81 -20.34
N ALA A 381 -28.24 9.68 -19.36
CA ALA A 381 -27.52 10.94 -19.26
C ALA A 381 -27.21 11.25 -17.80
N VAL A 382 -26.11 11.96 -17.57
CA VAL A 382 -25.71 12.40 -16.24
C VAL A 382 -26.43 13.69 -15.89
N THR A 383 -27.37 13.62 -14.94
CA THR A 383 -27.99 14.77 -14.27
C THR A 383 -27.62 14.77 -12.79
N ASN A 384 -28.22 15.64 -11.98
CA ASN A 384 -27.98 15.63 -10.54
C ASN A 384 -28.40 14.33 -9.83
N LYS A 385 -29.21 13.47 -10.48
CA LYS A 385 -29.63 12.18 -9.91
C LYS A 385 -28.59 11.07 -10.07
N GLU A 386 -27.69 11.21 -11.04
CA GLU A 386 -26.62 10.26 -11.37
C GLU A 386 -25.25 10.68 -10.81
N LYS A 387 -25.20 11.82 -10.12
CA LYS A 387 -23.99 12.36 -9.50
C LYS A 387 -23.87 11.95 -8.03
N PHE A 388 -22.67 11.52 -7.64
CA PHE A 388 -22.35 11.15 -6.28
C PHE A 388 -21.04 11.81 -5.83
N TYR A 389 -21.02 12.42 -4.65
CA TYR A 389 -19.76 12.77 -4.00
C TYR A 389 -19.05 11.50 -3.52
N VAL A 390 -17.73 11.48 -3.64
CA VAL A 390 -16.88 10.37 -3.20
C VAL A 390 -15.93 10.83 -2.12
N ARG A 391 -15.93 10.14 -0.98
CA ARG A 391 -15.01 10.41 0.11
C ARG A 391 -14.24 9.14 0.50
N ILE A 392 -12.91 9.18 0.41
CA ILE A 392 -12.00 8.14 0.88
C ILE A 392 -11.94 8.21 2.40
N VAL A 393 -12.25 7.10 3.07
CA VAL A 393 -12.35 7.06 4.54
C VAL A 393 -11.13 6.43 5.19
N ASN A 394 -10.45 5.50 4.51
CA ASN A 394 -9.30 4.78 5.05
C ASN A 394 -7.95 5.45 4.71
N ARG A 395 -7.96 6.77 4.50
CA ARG A 395 -6.77 7.61 4.32
C ARG A 395 -6.83 8.92 5.12
N PRO A 396 -7.12 8.89 6.44
CA PRO A 396 -6.99 10.10 7.26
C PRO A 396 -5.54 10.62 7.26
N LEU A 397 -4.59 9.69 7.15
CA LEU A 397 -3.19 9.94 6.85
C LEU A 397 -2.93 9.44 5.42
N LEU A 398 -2.40 10.31 4.58
CA LEU A 398 -2.06 10.03 3.21
C LEU A 398 -0.53 10.05 3.07
N ILE A 399 0.01 9.03 2.43
CA ILE A 399 1.40 8.99 1.98
C ILE A 399 1.34 8.94 0.46
N LEU A 400 2.18 9.73 -0.21
CA LEU A 400 2.24 9.78 -1.66
C LEU A 400 3.64 9.45 -2.13
N LYS A 401 3.73 8.65 -3.19
CA LYS A 401 5.00 8.25 -3.80
C LYS A 401 4.86 8.16 -5.33
N ASN A 402 5.95 8.44 -6.03
CA ASN A 402 6.11 8.14 -7.45
C ASN A 402 7.51 7.56 -7.70
N ASP A 403 7.90 7.44 -8.97
CA ASP A 403 9.22 6.94 -9.37
C ASP A 403 10.40 7.82 -8.91
N ASN A 404 10.15 9.08 -8.55
CA ASN A 404 11.17 10.02 -8.09
C ASN A 404 11.38 9.96 -6.57
N GLY A 405 10.41 9.44 -5.83
CA GLY A 405 10.47 9.30 -4.38
C GLY A 405 9.13 9.60 -3.71
N PHE A 406 9.20 9.89 -2.41
CA PHE A 406 8.04 10.29 -1.63
C PHE A 406 7.75 11.79 -1.78
N VAL A 407 6.48 12.15 -1.59
CA VAL A 407 6.03 13.53 -1.48
C VAL A 407 6.18 14.01 -0.05
N GLY A 408 6.70 15.22 0.12
CA GLY A 408 6.85 15.85 1.43
C GLY A 408 7.46 17.24 1.32
N LEU A 409 7.63 17.89 2.47
CA LEU A 409 8.28 19.19 2.56
C LEU A 409 9.74 19.10 2.13
N LYS A 410 10.19 20.12 1.40
CA LYS A 410 11.59 20.27 1.00
C LYS A 410 12.51 20.31 2.22
N SER A 411 12.13 21.09 3.22
CA SER A 411 12.70 21.06 4.57
C SER A 411 11.68 21.61 5.56
N LEU A 412 11.88 21.40 6.86
CA LEU A 412 11.00 21.97 7.90
C LEU A 412 10.91 23.51 7.84
N THR A 413 11.94 24.16 7.30
CA THR A 413 12.02 25.62 7.12
C THR A 413 11.55 26.11 5.75
N LYS A 414 11.33 25.21 4.78
CA LYS A 414 10.90 25.55 3.41
C LYS A 414 9.57 24.86 3.12
N PRO A 415 8.46 25.62 3.06
CA PRO A 415 7.13 25.02 2.93
C PRO A 415 6.85 24.41 1.55
N GLU A 416 7.76 24.57 0.57
CA GLU A 416 7.65 23.95 -0.75
C GLU A 416 7.52 22.42 -0.62
N VAL A 417 6.50 21.86 -1.29
CA VAL A 417 6.31 20.41 -1.40
C VAL A 417 7.11 19.91 -2.60
N GLN A 418 7.79 18.78 -2.45
CA GLN A 418 8.57 18.11 -3.49
C GLN A 418 8.28 16.61 -3.52
N CYS A 419 8.57 15.93 -4.63
CA CYS A 419 8.32 14.50 -4.82
C CYS A 419 9.60 13.63 -4.91
N SER A 420 10.74 14.11 -4.41
CA SER A 420 12.03 13.42 -4.48
C SER A 420 12.58 13.01 -3.11
N ARG A 421 11.70 12.83 -2.10
CA ARG A 421 12.12 12.50 -0.74
C ARG A 421 12.47 11.01 -0.63
N GLY A 422 13.58 10.70 0.06
CA GLY A 422 13.98 9.32 0.35
C GLY A 422 13.16 8.64 1.47
N SER A 423 12.47 9.44 2.29
CA SER A 423 11.60 8.98 3.37
C SER A 423 10.24 9.62 3.20
N TYR A 424 9.19 8.88 3.55
CA TYR A 424 7.83 9.40 3.47
C TYR A 424 7.59 10.50 4.50
N GLU A 425 6.60 11.33 4.20
CA GLU A 425 6.00 12.27 5.14
C GLU A 425 4.51 12.01 5.20
N VAL A 426 3.91 12.24 6.37
CA VAL A 426 2.46 12.10 6.55
C VAL A 426 1.80 13.40 6.09
N ILE A 427 0.81 13.25 5.20
CA ILE A 427 -0.09 14.32 4.80
C ILE A 427 -1.43 14.05 5.48
N PHE A 428 -1.91 15.00 6.29
CA PHE A 428 -3.22 14.85 6.93
C PHE A 428 -4.30 15.23 5.93
N LEU A 429 -5.29 14.36 5.79
CA LEU A 429 -6.36 14.51 4.82
C LEU A 429 -7.66 14.87 5.54
N GLU A 430 -8.17 16.07 5.29
CA GLU A 430 -9.43 16.55 5.83
C GLU A 430 -10.49 16.60 4.73
N PRO A 431 -11.51 15.74 4.77
CA PRO A 431 -12.53 15.73 3.73
C PRO A 431 -13.53 16.89 3.90
N SER A 432 -14.01 17.40 2.77
CA SER A 432 -15.15 18.30 2.68
C SER A 432 -16.43 17.54 2.31
N ASN A 433 -17.59 18.17 2.48
CA ASN A 433 -18.91 17.59 2.16
C ASN A 433 -19.23 17.57 0.66
N ASP A 434 -18.40 18.20 -0.17
CA ASP A 434 -18.58 18.38 -1.62
C ASP A 434 -17.57 17.59 -2.45
N GLY A 435 -16.93 16.57 -1.85
CA GLY A 435 -15.97 15.70 -2.53
C GLY A 435 -14.54 16.25 -2.63
N HIS A 436 -14.30 17.47 -2.17
CA HIS A 436 -12.96 18.03 -2.04
C HIS A 436 -12.25 17.53 -0.77
N TYR A 437 -10.93 17.69 -0.76
CA TYR A 437 -10.06 17.44 0.37
C TYR A 437 -9.17 18.64 0.63
N PHE A 438 -8.89 18.86 1.90
CA PHE A 438 -7.88 19.80 2.36
C PHE A 438 -6.69 19.00 2.89
N LEU A 439 -5.51 19.25 2.32
CA LEU A 439 -4.30 18.51 2.65
C LEU A 439 -3.45 19.37 3.58
N LYS A 440 -2.98 18.82 4.71
CA LYS A 440 -2.01 19.47 5.60
C LYS A 440 -0.69 18.75 5.60
N GLY A 441 0.42 19.51 5.55
CA GLY A 441 1.76 18.96 5.74
C GLY A 441 2.05 18.62 7.20
N SER A 442 3.20 17.99 7.46
CA SER A 442 3.64 17.66 8.84
C SER A 442 3.87 18.89 9.72
N ASN A 443 3.99 20.07 9.13
CA ASN A 443 4.06 21.36 9.81
C ASN A 443 2.69 21.93 10.23
N ASN A 444 1.61 21.14 10.10
CA ASN A 444 0.23 21.54 10.39
C ASN A 444 -0.30 22.72 9.57
N LYS A 445 0.31 23.02 8.42
CA LYS A 445 -0.16 24.05 7.49
C LYS A 445 -0.83 23.40 6.28
N TYR A 446 -1.87 24.04 5.77
CA TYR A 446 -2.57 23.58 4.58
C TYR A 446 -1.68 23.73 3.35
N TRP A 447 -1.81 22.77 2.45
CA TRP A 447 -1.32 22.86 1.09
C TRP A 447 -2.04 23.98 0.37
N ARG A 448 -1.27 24.77 -0.35
CA ARG A 448 -1.70 25.94 -1.09
C ARG A 448 -1.06 25.93 -2.47
N LEU A 449 -1.84 26.30 -3.47
CA LEU A 449 -1.33 26.52 -4.81
C LEU A 449 -0.72 27.92 -4.92
N SER A 450 0.57 27.96 -5.23
CA SER A 450 1.31 29.22 -5.47
C SER A 450 1.02 29.76 -6.86
N GLU A 451 1.34 31.04 -7.11
CA GLU A 451 1.11 31.71 -8.40
C GLU A 451 1.81 31.04 -9.59
N ASN A 452 2.97 30.42 -9.35
CA ASN A 452 3.73 29.62 -10.32
C ASN A 452 3.21 28.17 -10.44
N ALA A 453 2.03 27.87 -9.91
CA ALA A 453 1.42 26.55 -9.80
C ALA A 453 2.17 25.51 -8.94
N SER A 454 3.20 25.88 -8.14
CA SER A 454 3.80 24.96 -7.17
C SER A 454 2.91 24.77 -5.96
N VAL A 455 2.98 23.62 -5.32
CA VAL A 455 2.32 23.40 -4.02
C VAL A 455 3.27 23.73 -2.87
N ALA A 456 2.77 24.49 -1.89
CA ALA A 456 3.48 24.77 -0.65
C ALA A 456 2.55 24.52 0.55
N ALA A 457 3.06 23.97 1.65
CA ALA A 457 2.32 23.83 2.90
C ALA A 457 2.58 25.05 3.81
N ASN A 458 1.98 26.19 3.48
CA ASN A 458 2.05 27.42 4.26
C ASN A 458 0.69 28.11 4.41
N GLY A 459 -0.39 27.45 4.01
CA GLY A 459 -1.75 27.96 4.15
C GLY A 459 -2.23 27.92 5.60
N GLU A 460 -2.81 29.02 6.07
CA GLU A 460 -3.59 29.07 7.32
C GLU A 460 -5.04 28.60 7.11
N SER A 461 -5.55 28.74 5.88
CA SER A 461 -6.89 28.34 5.47
C SER A 461 -6.85 27.14 4.51
N PRO A 462 -7.88 26.29 4.52
CA PRO A 462 -7.98 25.15 3.60
C PRO A 462 -8.14 25.59 2.13
N GLU A 463 -7.45 24.92 1.20
CA GLU A 463 -7.66 25.02 -0.25
C GLU A 463 -8.10 23.66 -0.83
N PRO A 464 -9.08 23.63 -1.76
CA PRO A 464 -9.72 22.39 -2.19
C PRO A 464 -8.92 21.63 -3.24
N PHE A 465 -8.58 20.38 -2.97
CA PHE A 465 -8.01 19.43 -3.93
C PHE A 465 -8.97 18.28 -4.17
N LEU A 466 -8.91 17.66 -5.34
CA LEU A 466 -9.65 16.42 -5.66
C LEU A 466 -8.69 15.25 -5.71
N LEU A 467 -9.06 14.15 -5.04
CA LEU A 467 -8.36 12.88 -5.11
C LEU A 467 -9.19 11.91 -5.94
N GLU A 468 -8.62 11.43 -7.04
CA GLU A 468 -9.32 10.56 -8.00
C GLU A 468 -8.58 9.22 -8.10
N PRO A 469 -8.96 8.19 -7.32
CA PRO A 469 -8.47 6.83 -7.49
C PRO A 469 -8.54 6.34 -8.94
N ARG A 470 -7.39 5.91 -9.46
CA ARG A 470 -7.22 5.36 -10.81
C ARG A 470 -6.92 3.86 -10.79
N SER A 471 -6.33 3.37 -9.71
CA SER A 471 -6.12 1.95 -9.45
C SER A 471 -6.24 1.66 -7.94
N PRO A 472 -6.15 0.39 -7.50
CA PRO A 472 -6.24 0.01 -6.09
C PRO A 472 -5.22 0.70 -5.17
N SER A 473 -4.12 1.24 -5.73
CA SER A 473 -3.08 1.92 -4.96
C SER A 473 -2.51 3.14 -5.68
N VAL A 474 -3.18 3.65 -6.71
CA VAL A 474 -2.73 4.83 -7.48
C VAL A 474 -3.88 5.82 -7.69
N LEU A 475 -3.63 7.10 -7.43
CA LEU A 475 -4.60 8.19 -7.63
C LEU A 475 -3.97 9.34 -8.41
N THR A 476 -4.84 10.23 -8.89
CA THR A 476 -4.46 11.55 -9.41
C THR A 476 -4.94 12.63 -8.45
N ILE A 477 -4.21 13.75 -8.40
CA ILE A 477 -4.58 14.91 -7.57
C ILE A 477 -4.87 16.08 -8.50
N LYS A 478 -6.08 16.63 -8.45
CA LYS A 478 -6.45 17.84 -9.19
C LYS A 478 -6.47 19.03 -8.24
N ALA A 479 -5.78 20.10 -8.60
CA ALA A 479 -5.64 21.30 -7.78
C ALA A 479 -6.75 22.33 -8.09
N PRO A 480 -6.89 23.41 -7.28
CA PRO A 480 -7.93 24.43 -7.48
C PRO A 480 -7.93 25.10 -8.87
N ASN A 481 -6.79 25.13 -9.56
CA ASN A 481 -6.68 25.69 -10.92
C ASN A 481 -7.20 24.72 -12.02
N GLY A 482 -7.80 23.60 -11.64
CA GLY A 482 -8.33 22.60 -12.57
C GLY A 482 -7.29 21.70 -13.21
N CYS A 483 -6.01 21.86 -12.89
CA CYS A 483 -4.92 21.05 -13.43
C CYS A 483 -4.56 19.88 -12.50
N TYR A 484 -4.06 18.79 -13.08
CA TYR A 484 -3.47 17.69 -12.34
C TYR A 484 -2.08 18.05 -11.83
N ILE A 485 -1.77 17.58 -10.62
CA ILE A 485 -0.44 17.69 -10.04
C ILE A 485 0.48 16.66 -10.68
N LYS A 486 1.58 17.16 -11.23
CA LYS A 486 2.65 16.41 -11.88
C LYS A 486 3.93 16.47 -11.05
N GLY A 487 4.60 15.33 -10.94
CA GLY A 487 5.96 15.22 -10.41
C GLY A 487 6.99 15.25 -11.53
N GLU A 488 8.00 16.11 -11.41
CA GLU A 488 9.13 16.17 -12.35
C GLU A 488 10.38 15.46 -11.82
N LEU A 489 11.30 15.11 -12.73
CA LEU A 489 12.55 14.39 -12.40
C LEU A 489 13.47 15.16 -11.43
N ASN A 490 13.37 16.49 -11.41
CA ASN A 490 14.08 17.38 -10.49
C ASN A 490 13.40 17.45 -9.09
N GLY A 491 12.33 16.69 -8.86
CA GLY A 491 11.56 16.65 -7.62
C GLY A 491 10.46 17.70 -7.53
N LEU A 492 10.29 18.56 -8.54
CA LEU A 492 9.26 19.59 -8.51
C LEU A 492 7.84 18.99 -8.55
N PHE A 493 6.91 19.69 -7.92
CA PHE A 493 5.54 19.25 -7.68
C PHE A 493 4.57 20.38 -8.04
N TYR A 494 4.03 20.33 -9.26
CA TYR A 494 3.30 21.43 -9.90
C TYR A 494 1.92 21.01 -10.42
N ALA A 495 0.92 21.87 -10.29
CA ALA A 495 -0.40 21.68 -10.89
C ALA A 495 -0.48 22.30 -12.28
N VAL A 496 0.03 21.61 -13.30
CA VAL A 496 0.12 22.13 -14.68
C VAL A 496 -0.43 21.15 -15.74
N ALA A 497 -0.65 19.88 -15.37
CA ALA A 497 -1.05 18.87 -16.34
C ALA A 497 -2.55 18.94 -16.65
N GLN A 498 -2.90 18.93 -17.93
CA GLN A 498 -4.30 18.96 -18.41
C GLN A 498 -4.90 17.56 -18.59
N ALA A 499 -4.04 16.55 -18.71
CA ALA A 499 -4.43 15.15 -18.92
C ALA A 499 -3.66 14.25 -17.94
N VAL A 500 -4.20 13.05 -17.73
CA VAL A 500 -3.58 12.03 -16.91
C VAL A 500 -2.48 11.32 -17.71
N ASP A 501 -1.27 11.34 -17.18
CA ASP A 501 -0.12 10.58 -17.67
C ASP A 501 0.65 9.96 -16.48
N SER A 502 1.70 9.19 -16.75
CA SER A 502 2.50 8.53 -15.70
C SER A 502 3.10 9.47 -14.67
N SER A 503 3.34 10.74 -15.02
CA SER A 503 3.91 11.75 -14.12
C SER A 503 2.89 12.41 -13.20
N THR A 504 1.59 12.17 -13.45
CA THR A 504 0.46 12.64 -12.61
C THR A 504 -0.08 11.56 -11.66
N LEU A 505 0.48 10.36 -11.74
CA LEU A 505 0.07 9.21 -10.94
C LEU A 505 0.85 9.16 -9.63
N TRP A 506 0.12 8.99 -8.51
CA TRP A 506 0.67 8.92 -7.17
C TRP A 506 0.24 7.62 -6.49
N GLU A 507 1.22 6.82 -6.07
CA GLU A 507 1.01 5.64 -5.23
C GLU A 507 0.58 6.10 -3.81
N TYR A 508 -0.42 5.45 -3.21
CA TYR A 508 -1.00 5.80 -1.90
C TYR A 508 -1.49 4.61 -1.04
#